data_AF-A0A6A6JNT6-F1
#
_entry.id   AF-A0A6A6JNT6-F1
#
_cell.length_a   1.000
_cell.length_b   1.000
_cell.length_c   1.000
_cell.angle_alpha   90.00
_cell.angle_beta   90.00
_cell.angle_gamma   90.00
#
_symmetry.space_group_name_H-M   'P 1'
#
loop_
_entity.id
_entity.type
_entity.pdbx_description
1 polymer ?
#
loop_
_entity_poly.entity_id
_entity_poly.type
_entity_poly.pdbx_seq_one_letter_code
_entity_poly.pdbx_strand_id
1 'polypeptide(L)'
;MGKGNTSTNHHCPGARGPVGGIPASNCRKVDHDGIKKAYCSVHEMPCRNGCRNYYHLKNQWGCGNCIDKLQREQATERKAKDKERKKAEKQMKEDAMWAEHEEKNAKKEKKKKGQAKKEDEQ
;
A
#
# COMPACT_ATOMS: atom_id res chain seq x y z
N MET A 1 18.75 13.45 -20.28
CA MET A 1 19.12 12.62 -19.11
C MET A 1 19.66 13.54 -18.01
N GLY A 2 18.79 14.02 -17.12
CA GLY A 2 19.18 14.96 -16.05
C GLY A 2 19.75 14.20 -14.85
N LYS A 3 21.01 14.50 -14.50
CA LYS A 3 21.75 13.92 -13.39
C LYS A 3 21.14 14.31 -12.04
N GLY A 4 21.13 13.33 -11.14
CA GLY A 4 20.43 13.35 -9.86
C GLY A 4 20.84 14.46 -8.90
N ASN A 5 19.82 15.13 -8.37
CA ASN A 5 19.83 15.75 -7.05
C ASN A 5 18.75 15.06 -6.21
N THR A 6 18.91 13.76 -5.97
CA THR A 6 18.05 12.98 -5.05
C THR A 6 18.63 12.91 -3.63
N SER A 7 19.58 13.79 -3.28
CA SER A 7 19.95 13.96 -1.89
C SER A 7 18.94 14.90 -1.23
N THR A 8 17.93 14.32 -0.59
CA THR A 8 17.18 14.99 0.46
C THR A 8 18.13 15.16 1.67
N ASN A 9 19.17 15.98 1.51
CA ASN A 9 19.80 16.61 2.67
C ASN A 9 18.68 17.43 3.30
N HIS A 10 18.16 16.98 4.44
CA HIS A 10 17.26 17.80 5.23
C HIS A 10 18.07 19.00 5.73
N HIS A 11 18.18 20.03 4.88
CA HIS A 11 18.63 21.33 5.31
C HIS A 11 17.52 21.88 6.19
N CYS A 12 17.64 21.67 7.50
CA CYS A 12 16.90 22.47 8.45
C CYS A 12 17.22 23.94 8.11
N PRO A 13 16.24 24.79 7.75
CA PRO A 13 16.50 26.21 7.48
C PRO A 13 17.17 26.89 8.69
N GLY A 14 16.97 26.28 9.87
CA GLY A 14 17.68 26.49 11.13
C GLY A 14 19.20 26.57 11.02
N ALA A 15 19.84 25.88 10.06
CA ALA A 15 21.29 25.91 9.91
C ALA A 15 21.85 27.25 9.42
N ARG A 16 21.01 28.10 8.81
CA ARG A 16 21.39 29.42 8.28
C ARG A 16 20.74 30.59 9.04
N GLY A 17 19.83 30.32 9.97
CA GLY A 17 19.15 31.33 10.77
C GLY A 17 18.10 30.72 11.70
N PRO A 18 17.56 31.48 12.67
CA PRO A 18 16.54 30.97 13.57
C PRO A 18 15.24 30.65 12.84
N VAL A 19 14.58 29.54 13.21
CA VAL A 19 13.27 29.14 12.67
C VAL A 19 12.31 28.92 13.83
N GLY A 20 11.20 29.67 13.86
CA GLY A 20 10.18 29.53 14.91
C GLY A 20 10.72 29.75 16.33
N GLY A 21 11.69 30.66 16.52
CA GLY A 21 12.34 30.90 17.82
C GLY A 21 13.44 29.91 18.20
N ILE A 22 13.73 28.91 17.35
CA ILE A 22 14.80 27.94 17.59
C ILE A 22 16.10 28.48 16.99
N PRO A 23 17.17 28.71 17.79
CA PRO A 23 18.42 29.27 17.29
C PRO A 23 19.20 28.27 16.42
N ALA A 24 20.06 28.81 15.55
CA ALA A 24 20.86 28.02 14.61
C ALA A 24 21.86 27.05 15.28
N SER A 25 22.25 27.33 16.54
CA SER A 25 23.11 26.48 17.37
C SER A 25 22.54 25.09 17.64
N ASN A 26 21.25 24.85 17.40
CA ASN A 26 20.62 23.55 17.60
C ASN A 26 20.91 22.54 16.46
N CYS A 27 21.54 22.98 15.37
CA CYS A 27 22.06 22.11 14.33
C CYS A 27 23.41 21.51 14.77
N ARG A 28 23.45 20.20 14.98
CA ARG A 28 24.66 19.48 15.40
C ARG A 28 25.30 18.78 14.22
N LYS A 29 26.61 18.94 14.07
CA LYS A 29 27.43 18.06 13.23
C LYS A 29 27.87 16.89 14.08
N VAL A 30 27.41 15.69 13.76
CA VAL A 30 27.85 14.48 14.43
C VAL A 30 28.57 13.57 13.44
N ASP A 31 29.55 12.86 13.96
CA ASP A 31 30.10 11.70 13.31
C ASP A 31 29.30 10.48 13.81
N HIS A 32 28.67 9.75 12.91
CA HIS A 32 28.00 8.49 13.22
C HIS A 32 28.50 7.44 12.23
N ASP A 33 29.14 6.38 12.74
CA ASP A 33 29.76 5.31 11.94
C ASP A 33 30.73 5.83 10.84
N GLY A 34 31.52 6.87 11.14
CA GLY A 34 32.50 7.44 10.21
C GLY A 34 31.92 8.39 9.16
N ILE A 35 30.63 8.73 9.26
CA ILE A 35 29.95 9.63 8.33
C ILE A 35 29.55 10.91 9.07
N LYS A 36 30.18 12.02 8.65
CA LYS A 36 29.88 13.36 9.17
C LYS A 36 28.55 13.86 8.60
N LYS A 37 27.55 14.04 9.47
CA LYS A 37 26.25 14.59 9.08
C LYS A 37 25.82 15.71 10.01
N ALA A 38 25.11 16.68 9.44
CA ALA A 38 24.46 17.73 10.19
C ALA A 38 22.97 17.38 10.36
N TYR A 39 22.45 17.41 11.58
CA TYR A 39 21.03 17.26 11.86
C TYR A 39 20.59 18.25 12.94
N CYS A 40 19.32 18.64 12.93
CA CYS A 40 18.75 19.46 13.99
C CYS A 40 18.42 18.59 15.19
N SER A 41 19.13 18.79 16.31
CA SER A 41 18.89 18.00 17.54
C SER A 41 17.52 18.23 18.17
N VAL A 42 16.78 19.26 17.74
CA VAL A 42 15.42 19.55 18.19
C VAL A 42 14.40 18.74 17.39
N HIS A 43 14.47 18.80 16.05
CA HIS A 43 13.47 18.20 15.17
C HIS A 43 13.80 16.79 14.75
N GLU A 44 15.07 16.45 14.61
CA GLU A 44 15.53 15.21 14.00
C GLU A 44 16.23 14.31 15.00
N MET A 45 16.25 13.03 14.69
CA MET A 45 16.99 12.03 15.43
C MET A 45 17.40 10.84 14.54
N PRO A 46 18.46 10.10 14.91
CA PRO A 46 18.87 8.91 14.18
C PRO A 46 17.75 7.88 14.10
N CYS A 47 17.67 7.18 12.96
CA CYS A 47 16.66 6.15 12.77
C CYS A 47 16.83 4.99 13.76
N ARG A 48 15.82 4.77 14.59
CA ARG A 48 15.79 3.69 15.60
C ARG A 48 15.66 2.28 14.99
N ASN A 49 15.22 2.19 13.74
CA ASN A 49 14.98 0.91 13.05
C ASN A 49 16.24 0.33 12.39
N GLY A 50 17.43 0.75 12.83
CA GLY A 50 18.72 0.24 12.31
C GLY A 50 19.12 0.77 10.94
N CYS A 51 18.41 1.77 10.39
CA CYS A 51 18.81 2.40 9.13
C CYS A 51 20.03 3.31 9.36
N ARG A 52 21.22 2.76 9.12
CA ARG A 52 22.49 3.51 9.17
C ARG A 52 22.42 4.73 8.25
N ASN A 53 22.86 5.88 8.76
CA ASN A 53 22.92 7.15 8.03
C ASN A 53 21.58 7.81 7.72
N TYR A 54 20.47 7.33 8.28
CA TYR A 54 19.16 7.98 8.10
C TYR A 54 18.69 8.62 9.40
N TYR A 55 18.04 9.77 9.26
CA TYR A 55 17.36 10.48 10.34
C TYR A 55 15.86 10.56 10.02
N HIS A 56 15.08 10.83 11.04
CA HIS A 56 13.68 11.20 10.90
C HIS A 56 13.33 12.29 11.88
N LEU A 57 12.20 12.94 11.65
CA LEU A 57 11.64 13.86 12.63
C LEU A 57 11.28 13.08 13.90
N LYS A 58 11.46 13.65 15.08
CA LYS A 58 11.14 12.98 16.36
C LYS A 58 9.67 12.57 16.48
N ASN A 59 8.77 13.25 15.78
CA ASN A 59 7.35 12.92 15.70
C ASN A 59 7.02 11.88 14.61
N GLN A 60 8.00 11.46 13.81
CA GLN A 60 7.88 10.37 12.86
C GLN A 60 8.35 9.06 13.48
N TRP A 61 7.71 7.96 13.10
CA TRP A 61 8.03 6.63 13.60
C TRP A 61 9.39 6.10 13.10
N GLY A 62 9.81 6.50 11.89
CA GLY A 62 11.06 6.07 11.29
C GLY A 62 11.46 6.96 10.12
N CYS A 63 12.63 6.70 9.53
CA CYS A 63 13.08 7.43 8.35
C CYS A 63 12.21 7.15 7.12
N GLY A 64 12.40 7.93 6.05
CA GLY A 64 11.67 7.76 4.79
C GLY A 64 11.65 6.32 4.31
N ASN A 65 12.79 5.61 4.36
CA ASN A 65 12.86 4.20 3.98
C ASN A 65 11.97 3.28 4.86
N CYS A 66 11.88 3.54 6.17
CA CYS A 66 11.01 2.79 7.06
C CYS A 66 9.54 3.05 6.73
N ILE A 67 9.19 4.31 6.47
CA ILE A 67 7.84 4.71 6.10
C ILE A 67 7.45 4.06 4.76
N ASP A 68 8.33 4.12 3.76
CA ASP A 68 8.12 3.53 2.45
C ASP A 68 7.95 2.01 2.54
N LYS A 69 8.78 1.35 3.36
CA LYS A 69 8.66 -0.09 3.60
C LYS A 69 7.28 -0.43 4.17
N LEU A 70 6.86 0.28 5.21
CA LEU A 70 5.55 0.09 5.84
C LEU A 70 4.41 0.32 4.84
N GLN A 71 4.49 1.38 4.02
CA GLN A 71 3.50 1.66 2.99
C GLN A 71 3.43 0.56 1.93
N ARG A 72 4.58 0.02 1.50
CA ARG A 72 4.62 -1.11 0.56
C ARG A 72 3.97 -2.35 1.17
N GLU A 73 4.28 -2.68 2.42
CA GLU A 73 3.68 -3.82 3.13
C GLU A 73 2.16 -3.68 3.23
N GLN A 74 1.68 -2.51 3.66
CA GLN A 74 0.24 -2.21 3.70
C GLN A 74 -0.41 -2.25 2.31
N ALA A 75 0.27 -1.77 1.27
CA ALA A 75 -0.23 -1.83 -0.10
C ALA A 75 -0.33 -3.28 -0.60
N THR A 76 0.64 -4.14 -0.26
CA THR A 76 0.58 -5.57 -0.60
C THR A 76 -0.55 -6.28 0.12
N GLU A 77 -0.77 -6.00 1.41
CA GLU A 77 -1.86 -6.59 2.18
C GLU A 77 -3.23 -6.18 1.61
N ARG A 78 -3.41 -4.90 1.27
CA ARG A 78 -4.65 -4.41 0.63
C ARG A 78 -4.91 -5.09 -0.71
N LYS A 79 -3.86 -5.26 -1.53
CA LYS A 79 -3.98 -5.95 -2.83
C LYS A 79 -4.35 -7.43 -2.67
N ALA A 80 -3.81 -8.11 -1.66
CA ALA A 80 -4.16 -9.49 -1.36
C ALA A 80 -5.65 -9.62 -0.98
N LYS A 81 -6.12 -8.78 -0.05
CA LYS A 81 -7.53 -8.74 0.37
C LYS A 81 -8.48 -8.43 -0.79
N ASP A 82 -8.13 -7.48 -1.66
CA ASP A 82 -8.96 -7.14 -2.83
C ASP A 82 -9.00 -8.29 -3.85
N LYS A 83 -7.89 -9.01 -4.05
CA LYS A 83 -7.83 -10.17 -4.94
C LYS A 83 -8.72 -11.31 -4.44
N GLU A 84 -8.71 -11.58 -3.14
CA GLU A 84 -9.58 -12.59 -2.53
C GLU A 84 -11.06 -12.22 -2.66
N ARG A 85 -11.42 -10.97 -2.36
CA ARG A 85 -12.78 -10.46 -2.54
C ARG A 85 -13.24 -10.60 -3.99
N LYS A 86 -12.43 -10.16 -4.96
CA LYS A 86 -12.76 -10.27 -6.38
C LYS A 86 -12.91 -11.72 -6.85
N LYS A 87 -12.10 -12.64 -6.31
CA LYS A 87 -12.23 -14.07 -6.60
C LYS A 87 -13.56 -14.62 -6.08
N ALA A 88 -13.94 -14.27 -4.85
CA ALA A 88 -15.23 -14.68 -4.27
C ALA A 88 -16.42 -14.09 -5.05
N GLU A 89 -16.38 -12.81 -5.40
CA GLU A 89 -17.42 -12.16 -6.21
C GLU A 89 -17.55 -12.80 -7.60
N LYS A 90 -16.42 -13.15 -8.23
CA LYS A 90 -16.41 -13.84 -9.52
C LYS A 90 -17.05 -15.22 -9.39
N GLN A 91 -16.68 -15.99 -8.38
CA GLN A 91 -17.22 -17.32 -8.15
C GLN A 91 -18.74 -17.28 -7.91
N MET A 92 -19.22 -16.37 -7.06
CA MET A 92 -20.66 -16.19 -6.83
C MET A 92 -21.42 -15.85 -8.12
N LYS A 93 -20.84 -15.06 -9.02
CA LYS A 93 -21.44 -14.75 -10.32
C LYS A 93 -21.46 -15.96 -11.26
N GLU A 94 -20.37 -16.72 -11.31
CA GLU A 94 -20.28 -17.93 -12.13
C GLU A 94 -21.28 -18.99 -11.64
N ASP A 95 -21.39 -19.19 -10.32
CA ASP A 95 -22.35 -20.11 -9.70
C ASP A 95 -23.80 -19.69 -10.00
N ALA A 96 -24.11 -18.39 -9.91
CA ALA A 96 -25.43 -17.86 -10.24
C ALA A 96 -25.79 -18.05 -11.72
N MET A 97 -24.84 -17.81 -12.64
CA MET A 97 -25.04 -18.04 -14.07
C MET A 97 -25.27 -19.52 -14.38
N TRP A 98 -24.53 -20.41 -13.72
CA TRP A 98 -24.71 -21.86 -13.90
C TRP A 98 -26.08 -22.32 -13.40
N ALA A 99 -26.50 -21.87 -12.21
CA ALA A 99 -27.82 -22.18 -11.65
C ALA A 99 -28.96 -21.71 -12.59
N GLU A 100 -28.86 -20.51 -13.16
CA GLU A 100 -29.85 -20.00 -14.11
C GLU A 100 -29.92 -20.85 -15.38
N HIS A 101 -28.77 -21.32 -15.88
CA HIS A 101 -28.69 -22.19 -17.05
C HIS A 101 -29.33 -23.56 -16.78
N GLU A 102 -29.06 -24.17 -15.62
CA GLU A 102 -29.69 -25.44 -15.22
C GLU A 102 -31.20 -25.32 -15.10
N GLU A 103 -31.71 -24.23 -14.51
CA GLU A 103 -33.14 -23.99 -14.40
C GLU A 103 -33.81 -23.86 -15.78
N LYS A 104 -33.19 -23.13 -16.71
CA LYS A 104 -33.68 -22.99 -18.09
C LYS A 104 -33.70 -24.33 -18.83
N ASN A 105 -32.69 -25.18 -18.63
CA ASN A 105 -32.64 -26.50 -19.26
C ASN A 105 -33.69 -27.45 -18.66
N ALA A 106 -33.86 -27.48 -17.35
CA ALA A 106 -34.91 -28.26 -16.70
C ALA A 106 -36.32 -27.87 -17.18
N LYS A 107 -36.58 -26.56 -17.37
CA LYS A 107 -37.84 -26.06 -17.95
C LYS A 107 -38.04 -26.51 -19.39
N LYS A 108 -37.00 -26.48 -20.23
CA LYS A 108 -37.05 -26.96 -21.62
C LYS A 108 -37.32 -28.47 -21.70
N GLU A 109 -36.69 -29.26 -20.85
CA GLU A 109 -36.92 -30.71 -20.79
C GLU A 109 -38.35 -31.05 -20.38
N LYS A 110 -38.89 -30.37 -19.36
CA LYS A 110 -40.29 -30.53 -18.96
C LYS A 110 -41.25 -30.17 -20.09
N LYS A 111 -40.97 -29.10 -20.86
CA LYS A 111 -41.78 -28.71 -22.03
C LYS A 111 -41.73 -29.76 -23.14
N LYS A 112 -40.54 -30.29 -23.47
CA LYS A 112 -40.38 -31.37 -24.46
C LYS A 112 -41.13 -32.64 -24.06
N LYS A 113 -41.00 -33.09 -22.80
CA LYS A 113 -41.72 -34.27 -22.30
C LYS A 113 -43.24 -34.07 -22.29
N GLY A 114 -43.72 -32.87 -21.99
CA GLY A 114 -45.15 -32.54 -22.03
C GLY A 114 -45.73 -32.44 -23.44
N GLN A 115 -44.95 -32.04 -24.45
CA GLN A 115 -45.37 -32.04 -25.85
C GLN A 115 -45.39 -33.46 -26.44
N ALA A 116 -44.34 -34.26 -26.21
CA ALA A 116 -44.29 -35.65 -26.67
C ALA A 116 -45.46 -36.48 -26.13
N LYS A 117 -45.87 -36.27 -24.87
CA LYS A 117 -47.02 -36.98 -24.28
C LYS A 117 -48.37 -36.61 -24.89
N LYS A 118 -48.51 -35.41 -25.48
CA LYS A 118 -49.74 -34.95 -26.14
C LYS A 118 -49.87 -35.42 -27.59
N GLU A 119 -48.75 -35.76 -28.23
CA GLU A 119 -48.73 -36.29 -29.60
C GLU A 119 -48.99 -37.81 -29.62
N ASP A 120 -48.70 -38.55 -28.54
CA ASP A 120 -49.00 -39.98 -28.38
C ASP A 120 -50.47 -40.28 -27.97
N GLU A 121 -51.25 -39.26 -27.59
CA GLU A 121 -52.67 -39.39 -27.19
C GLU A 121 -53.67 -38.95 -28.29
N GLN A 122 -53.22 -38.65 -29.51
CA GLN A 122 -54.05 -38.34 -30.69
C GLN A 122 -53.96 -39.44 -31.76
#